data_AF-W1XU98-F1
#
_entry.id   AF-W1XU98-F1
#
_cell.length_a   1.000
_cell.length_b   1.000
_cell.length_c   1.000
_cell.angle_alpha   90.00
_cell.angle_beta   90.00
_cell.angle_gamma   90.00
#
_symmetry.space_group_name_H-M   'P 1'
#
loop_
_entity.id
_entity.type
_entity.pdbx_description
1 polymer ?
#
loop_
_entity_poly.entity_id
_entity_poly.type
_entity_poly.pdbx_seq_one_letter_code
_entity_poly.pdbx_strand_id
1 'polypeptide(L)' 'FDALLPALQSNTIDIAISDMTISEERAKSVDFSKPYYIAGNGLVVNIDNTNINSFKDLEGKRIGVSIGST' A
#
# COMPACT_ATOMS: atom_id res chain seq x y z
N PHE A 1 -2.97 -6.85 -5.37
CA PHE A 1 -3.75 -5.64 -5.10
C PHE A 1 -4.27 -5.01 -6.40
N ASP A 2 -3.40 -4.81 -7.39
CA ASP A 2 -3.73 -4.01 -8.59
C ASP A 2 -4.87 -4.54 -9.46
N ALA A 3 -5.18 -5.83 -9.45
CA ALA A 3 -6.27 -6.39 -10.25
C ALA A 3 -7.67 -6.13 -9.67
N LEU A 4 -7.79 -5.77 -8.39
CA LEU A 4 -9.10 -5.62 -7.74
C LEU A 4 -9.86 -4.38 -8.21
N LEU A 5 -9.15 -3.26 -8.38
CA LEU A 5 -9.77 -2.01 -8.86
C LEU A 5 -10.29 -2.14 -10.30
N PRO A 6 -9.51 -2.64 -11.28
CA PRO A 6 -10.03 -2.92 -12.61
C PRO A 6 -11.21 -3.90 -12.59
N ALA A 7 -11.17 -4.95 -11.76
CA ALA A 7 -12.25 -5.94 -11.69
C ALA A 7 -13.56 -5.35 -11.16
N LEU A 8 -13.50 -4.40 -10.21
CA LEU A 8 -14.66 -3.62 -9.77
C LEU A 8 -15.18 -2.72 -10.90
N GLN A 9 -14.28 -2.00 -11.58
CA GLN A 9 -14.65 -1.09 -12.66
C GLN A 9 -15.25 -1.82 -13.87
N SER A 10 -14.79 -3.03 -14.16
CA SER A 10 -15.33 -3.87 -15.24
C SER A 10 -16.56 -4.67 -14.82
N ASN A 11 -17.09 -4.47 -13.61
CA ASN A 11 -18.19 -5.24 -13.02
C ASN A 11 -17.96 -6.77 -13.08
N THR A 12 -16.70 -7.20 -13.01
CA THR A 12 -16.36 -8.63 -12.92
C THR A 12 -16.53 -9.14 -11.50
N ILE A 13 -16.45 -8.24 -10.52
CA ILE A 13 -16.78 -8.47 -9.12
C ILE A 13 -17.63 -7.31 -8.61
N ASP A 14 -18.49 -7.57 -7.63
CA ASP A 14 -19.35 -6.53 -7.02
C ASP A 14 -18.67 -5.85 -5.82
N ILE A 15 -17.84 -6.59 -5.08
CA ILE A 15 -17.18 -6.12 -3.84
C ILE A 15 -15.77 -6.71 -3.76
N ALA A 16 -14.80 -5.89 -3.38
CA ALA A 16 -13.46 -6.33 -2.99
C ALA A 16 -13.28 -6.18 -1.47
N ILE A 17 -12.89 -7.26 -0.79
CA ILE A 17 -12.54 -7.23 0.65
C ILE A 17 -11.05 -7.51 0.77
N SER A 18 -10.29 -6.46 1.08
CA SER A 18 -8.84 -6.49 1.17
C SER A 18 -8.35 -5.38 2.10
N ASP A 19 -7.13 -5.50 2.62
CA ASP A 19 -6.41 -4.42 3.30
C ASP A 19 -5.91 -3.39 2.27
N MET A 20 -6.85 -2.64 1.68
CA MET A 20 -6.58 -1.65 0.64
C MET A 20 -6.56 -0.25 1.25
N THR A 21 -5.42 0.42 1.16
CA THR A 21 -5.29 1.82 1.56
C THR A 21 -6.23 2.70 0.73
N ILE A 22 -7.07 3.46 1.42
CA ILE A 22 -7.93 4.50 0.84
C ILE A 22 -7.02 5.66 0.42
N SER A 23 -7.03 6.00 -0.86
CA SER A 23 -6.36 7.19 -1.40
C SER A 23 -7.33 8.03 -2.23
N GLU A 24 -7.06 9.32 -2.37
CA GLU A 24 -7.90 10.22 -3.18
C GLU A 24 -8.01 9.78 -4.64
N GLU A 25 -6.94 9.22 -5.20
CA GLU A 25 -6.93 8.70 -6.56
C GLU A 25 -7.88 7.50 -6.72
N ARG A 26 -7.81 6.54 -5.79
CA ARG A 26 -8.67 5.34 -5.83
C ARG A 26 -10.13 5.71 -5.57
N ALA A 27 -10.39 6.65 -4.66
CA ALA A 27 -11.74 7.11 -4.33
C ALA A 27 -12.44 7.87 -5.46
N LYS A 28 -11.71 8.34 -6.48
CA LYS A 28 -12.32 8.87 -7.72
C LYS A 28 -12.90 7.78 -8.62
N SER A 29 -12.45 6.53 -8.43
CA SER A 29 -12.73 5.41 -9.34
C SER A 29 -13.70 4.39 -8.75
N VAL A 30 -13.71 4.22 -7.42
CA VAL A 30 -14.56 3.29 -6.70
C VAL A 30 -15.00 3.88 -5.36
N ASP A 31 -16.13 3.41 -4.84
CA ASP A 31 -16.57 3.73 -3.49
C ASP A 31 -15.84 2.88 -2.45
N PHE A 32 -15.53 3.48 -1.30
CA PHE A 32 -14.97 2.79 -0.14
C PHE A 32 -15.99 2.76 1.00
N SER A 33 -15.97 1.66 1.75
CA SER A 33 -16.67 1.58 3.03
C SER A 33 -15.98 2.45 4.10
N LYS A 34 -16.58 2.56 5.28
CA LYS A 34 -15.90 3.13 6.45
C LYS A 34 -14.62 2.32 6.73
N PRO A 35 -13.48 2.97 7.01
CA PRO A 35 -12.24 2.26 7.28
C PRO A 35 -12.40 1.38 8.53
N TYR A 36 -12.00 0.11 8.41
CA TYR A 36 -12.02 -0.85 9.52
C TYR A 36 -10.64 -1.08 10.14
N TYR A 37 -9.58 -0.61 9.48
CA TYR A 37 -8.20 -0.70 9.94
C TYR A 37 -7.41 0.52 9.42
N ILE A 38 -6.45 1.01 10.20
CA ILE A 38 -5.51 2.07 9.78
C ILE A 38 -4.12 1.46 9.81
N ALA A 39 -3.56 1.27 8.62
CA ALA A 39 -2.20 0.77 8.45
C ALA A 39 -1.18 1.92 8.52
N GLY A 40 -0.06 1.66 9.19
CA GLY A 40 1.12 2.52 9.15
C GLY A 40 2.20 1.89 8.27
N ASN A 41 2.87 2.71 7.47
CA ASN A 41 4.04 2.27 6.71
C ASN A 41 5.27 2.18 7.65
N GLY A 42 6.04 1.11 7.51
CA GLY A 42 7.24 0.87 8.30
C GLY A 42 8.37 0.34 7.42
N LEU A 43 9.61 0.60 7.84
CA LEU A 43 10.79 0.02 7.23
C LEU A 43 11.29 -1.13 8.09
N VAL A 44 11.56 -2.27 7.47
CA VAL A 44 12.19 -3.41 8.14
C VAL A 44 13.63 -3.52 7.66
N VAL A 45 14.55 -3.66 8.61
CA VAL A 45 15.97 -3.89 8.35
C VAL A 45 16.41 -5.19 9.02
N ASN A 46 17.57 -5.71 8.63
CA ASN A 46 18.15 -6.87 9.31
C ASN A 46 18.44 -6.54 10.79
N ILE A 47 18.27 -7.52 11.69
CA ILE A 47 18.47 -7.33 13.13
C ILE A 47 19.88 -6.82 13.50
N ASP A 48 20.89 -7.19 12.70
CA ASP A 48 22.28 -6.78 12.92
C ASP A 48 22.61 -5.44 12.23
N ASN A 49 21.63 -4.78 11.60
CA ASN A 49 21.84 -3.50 10.92
C ASN A 49 21.87 -2.34 11.92
N THR A 50 23.01 -1.66 12.01
CA THR A 50 23.20 -0.46 12.84
C THR A 50 23.30 0.83 12.05
N ASN A 51 23.17 0.76 10.72
CA ASN A 51 23.50 1.84 9.79
C ASN A 51 22.28 2.62 9.28
N ILE A 52 21.08 2.07 9.41
CA ILE A 52 19.84 2.71 8.98
C ILE A 52 19.04 3.07 10.23
N ASN A 53 19.11 4.34 10.62
CA ASN A 53 18.40 4.87 11.80
C ASN A 53 17.42 5.99 11.43
N SER A 54 17.47 6.45 10.19
CA SER A 54 16.62 7.51 9.66
C SER A 54 16.36 7.31 8.16
N PHE A 55 15.36 8.00 7.63
CA PHE A 55 15.09 8.00 6.19
C PHE A 55 16.26 8.55 5.36
N LYS A 56 17.05 9.48 5.91
CA LYS A 56 18.22 10.04 5.22
C LYS A 56 19.28 8.98 4.96
N ASP A 57 19.40 8.00 5.85
CA ASP A 57 20.35 6.90 5.68
C ASP A 57 19.99 5.99 4.50
N LEU A 58 18.80 6.15 3.91
CA LEU A 58 18.37 5.39 2.74
C LEU A 58 18.83 6.00 1.42
N GLU A 59 19.35 7.23 1.42
CA GLU A 59 19.82 7.88 0.20
C GLU A 59 20.90 7.05 -0.50
N GLY A 60 20.71 6.81 -1.81
CA GLY A 60 21.62 5.98 -2.62
C GLY A 60 21.54 4.47 -2.34
N LYS A 61 20.70 4.00 -1.41
CA LYS A 61 20.47 2.57 -1.17
C LYS A 61 19.37 2.03 -2.07
N ARG A 62 19.46 0.73 -2.37
CA ARG A 62 18.38 0.00 -3.05
C ARG A 62 17.35 -0.44 -2.01
N ILE A 63 16.10 -0.04 -2.20
CA ILE A 63 14.96 -0.38 -1.33
C ILE A 63 14.01 -1.29 -2.12
N GLY A 64 13.39 -2.25 -1.43
CA GLY A 64 12.29 -3.04 -1.95
C GLY A 64 10.95 -2.53 -1.39
N VAL A 65 9.93 -2.47 -2.25
CA VAL A 65 8.55 -2.14 -1.88
C VAL A 65 7.60 -3.15 -2.53
N SER A 66 6.41 -3.33 -1.96
CA SER A 66 5.37 -4.10 -2.65
C SER A 66 4.81 -3.29 -3.80
N ILE A 67 4.76 -3.89 -4.98
CA ILE A 67 4.12 -3.26 -6.14
C ILE A 67 2.62 -3.12 -5.84
N GLY A 68 2.06 -1.93 -6.09
CA GLY A 68 0.65 -1.64 -5.81
C GLY A 68 0.34 -1.24 -4.37
N SER A 69 1.36 -1.19 -3.48
CA SER A 69 1.20 -0.60 -2.15
C SER A 69 1.28 0.92 -2.20
N THR A 70 0.79 1.58 -1.16
CA THR A 70 0.81 3.05 -1.00
C THR A 70 1.22 3.39 0.41
#